data_AF-A0AA35QR05-F1
#
_entry.id   AF-A0AA35QR05-F1
#
_cell.length_a   1.000
_cell.length_b   1.000
_cell.length_c   1.000
_cell.angle_alpha   90.00
_cell.angle_beta   90.00
_cell.angle_gamma   90.00
#
_symmetry.space_group_name_H-M   'P 1'
#
loop_
_entity.id
_entity.type
_entity.pdbx_description
1 polymer ?
#
loop_
_entity_poly.entity_id
_entity_poly.type
_entity_poly.pdbx_seq_one_letter_code
_entity_poly.pdbx_strand_id
1 'polypeptide(L)'
;MKPSPEILQPTDPLPPKPVVQLTASLQLPNGLTMEVPITIDSGSNADFIGLDFLQEHNIALLPATLPLKVVTVDGRELLGGQVVQQTPPM
;
A
#
# COMPACT_ATOMS: atom_id res chain seq x y z
N MET A 1 -51.70 3.18 -9.60
CA MET A 1 -50.60 4.06 -9.13
C MET A 1 -49.32 3.23 -9.19
N LYS A 2 -48.29 3.67 -9.93
CA LYS A 2 -46.97 3.01 -9.93
C LYS A 2 -46.13 3.65 -8.82
N PRO A 3 -45.40 2.88 -7.99
CA PRO A 3 -44.49 3.46 -7.01
C PRO A 3 -43.29 4.08 -7.75
N SER A 4 -42.93 5.30 -7.37
CA SER A 4 -41.71 5.97 -7.82
C SER A 4 -40.47 5.19 -7.34
N PRO A 5 -39.37 5.19 -8.11
CA PRO A 5 -38.15 4.49 -7.72
C PRO A 5 -37.57 5.11 -6.45
N GLU A 6 -37.26 4.28 -5.45
CA GLU A 6 -36.48 4.68 -4.28
C GLU A 6 -35.11 5.19 -4.76
N ILE A 7 -34.85 6.46 -4.49
CA ILE A 7 -33.51 7.04 -4.65
C ILE A 7 -32.65 6.39 -3.58
N LEU A 8 -31.77 5.47 -3.98
CA LEU A 8 -30.74 4.92 -3.11
C LEU A 8 -29.90 6.09 -2.59
N GLN A 9 -30.06 6.39 -1.30
CA GLN A 9 -29.21 7.39 -0.64
C GLN A 9 -27.76 6.90 -0.72
N PRO A 10 -26.78 7.79 -0.97
CA PRO A 10 -25.38 7.42 -0.88
C PRO A 10 -25.12 6.89 0.53
N THR A 11 -24.78 5.61 0.64
CA THR A 11 -24.36 5.01 1.90
C THR A 11 -23.12 5.75 2.36
N ASP A 12 -23.15 6.30 3.57
CA ASP A 12 -21.96 6.88 4.20
C ASP A 12 -20.78 5.93 4.00
N PRO A 13 -19.59 6.42 3.59
CA PRO A 13 -18.44 5.56 3.42
C PRO A 13 -18.20 4.82 4.74
N LEU A 14 -18.03 3.50 4.65
CA LEU A 14 -17.68 2.67 5.80
C LEU A 14 -16.52 3.34 6.55
N PRO A 15 -16.54 3.36 7.90
CA PRO A 15 -15.44 3.90 8.67
C PRO A 15 -14.13 3.23 8.21
N PRO A 16 -13.01 3.97 8.14
CA PRO A 16 -11.75 3.41 7.68
C PRO A 16 -11.46 2.12 8.45
N LYS A 17 -11.17 1.05 7.72
CA LYS A 17 -10.77 -0.23 8.31
C LYS A 17 -9.63 0.05 9.30
N PRO A 18 -9.63 -0.56 10.50
CA PRO A 18 -8.57 -0.34 11.46
C PRO A 18 -7.25 -0.86 10.87
N VAL A 19 -6.40 0.08 10.47
CA VAL A 19 -5.00 -0.17 10.17
C VAL A 19 -4.26 -0.02 11.50
N VAL A 20 -3.45 -1.01 11.86
CA VAL A 20 -2.58 -0.88 13.04
C VAL A 20 -1.30 -0.19 12.62
N GLN A 21 -1.05 1.00 13.17
CA GLN A 21 0.22 1.69 12.99
C GLN A 21 1.15 1.35 14.15
N LEU A 22 2.37 0.93 13.82
CA LEU A 22 3.42 0.58 14.78
C LEU A 22 4.72 1.24 14.36
N THR A 23 5.69 1.28 15.27
CA THR A 23 7.07 1.56 14.93
C THR A 23 7.82 0.23 14.84
N ALA A 24 8.62 0.04 13.80
CA ALA A 24 9.46 -1.13 13.61
C ALA A 24 10.91 -0.74 13.28
N SER A 25 11.85 -1.57 13.69
CA SER A 25 13.25 -1.46 13.28
C SER A 25 13.42 -2.03 11.87
N LEU A 26 13.82 -1.19 10.91
CA LEU A 26 14.16 -1.57 9.54
C LEU A 26 15.68 -1.55 9.37
N GLN A 27 16.27 -2.63 8.85
CA GLN A 27 17.67 -2.64 8.44
C GLN A 27 17.77 -2.23 6.96
N LEU A 28 18.51 -1.16 6.69
CA LEU A 28 18.74 -0.67 5.35
C LEU A 28 19.84 -1.48 4.64
N PRO A 29 19.93 -1.42 3.29
CA PRO A 29 20.94 -2.17 2.54
C PRO A 29 22.40 -1.79 2.87
N ASN A 30 22.61 -0.61 3.45
CA ASN A 30 23.92 -0.16 3.93
C ASN A 30 24.29 -0.69 5.33
N GLY A 31 23.43 -1.51 5.95
CA GLY A 31 23.60 -2.11 7.27
C GLY A 31 23.14 -1.23 8.44
N LEU A 32 22.72 0.02 8.20
CA LEU A 32 22.15 0.87 9.25
C LEU A 32 20.75 0.40 9.63
N THR A 33 20.42 0.45 10.92
CA THR A 33 19.07 0.20 11.42
C THR A 33 18.40 1.50 11.81
N MET A 34 17.13 1.65 11.46
CA MET A 34 16.33 2.82 11.84
C MET A 34 14.91 2.43 12.24
N GLU A 35 14.33 3.21 13.13
CA GLU A 35 12.92 3.08 13.52
C GLU A 35 12.03 3.77 12.48
N VAL A 36 11.10 3.02 11.89
CA VAL A 36 10.16 3.53 10.88
C VAL A 36 8.71 3.27 11.27
N PRO A 37 7.78 4.19 10.99
CA PRO A 37 6.37 3.92 11.11
C PRO A 37 5.94 2.91 10.03
N ILE A 38 5.25 1.86 10.45
CA ILE A 38 4.69 0.84 9.56
C ILE A 38 3.18 0.73 9.73
N THR A 39 2.54 0.22 8.68
CA THR A 39 1.11 -0.06 8.62
C THR A 39 0.94 -1.57 8.49
N ILE A 40 0.26 -2.18 9.46
CA ILE A 40 -0.17 -3.58 9.35
C ILE A 40 -1.52 -3.60 8.64
N ASP A 41 -1.50 -4.00 7.37
CA ASP A 41 -2.69 -4.17 6.53
C ASP A 41 -2.91 -5.66 6.25
N SER A 42 -3.83 -6.29 6.98
CA SER A 42 -4.19 -7.71 6.78
C SER A 42 -4.90 -7.97 5.44
N GLY A 43 -5.32 -6.93 4.72
CA GLY A 43 -5.81 -7.03 3.36
C GLY A 43 -4.71 -7.04 2.31
N SER A 44 -3.46 -6.77 2.69
CA SER A 44 -2.32 -6.77 1.77
C SER A 44 -1.74 -8.18 1.62
N ASN A 45 -1.40 -8.54 0.38
CA ASN A 45 -0.75 -9.82 0.06
C ASN A 45 0.77 -9.70 -0.08
N ALA A 46 1.32 -8.50 0.08
CA ALA A 46 2.75 -8.19 -0.03
C ALA A 46 3.11 -6.96 0.80
N ASP A 47 4.40 -6.77 1.04
CA ASP A 47 4.92 -5.57 1.70
C ASP A 47 5.17 -4.47 0.66
N PHE A 48 4.79 -3.25 1.00
CA PHE A 48 4.97 -2.08 0.14
C PHE A 48 5.71 -0.99 0.90
N ILE A 49 6.56 -0.27 0.17
CA ILE A 49 7.34 0.85 0.69
C ILE A 49 7.12 2.08 -0.19
N GLY A 50 7.02 3.25 0.45
CA GLY A 50 6.84 4.52 -0.24
C GLY A 50 8.06 4.88 -1.10
N LEU A 51 7.83 5.37 -2.32
CA LEU A 51 8.92 5.81 -3.22
C LEU A 51 9.68 7.01 -2.65
N ASP A 52 8.99 7.88 -1.92
CA ASP A 52 9.55 9.02 -1.19
C ASP A 52 10.58 8.57 -0.15
N PHE A 53 10.24 7.54 0.65
CA PHE A 53 11.17 6.95 1.61
C PHE A 53 12.44 6.42 0.93
N LEU A 54 12.29 5.73 -0.20
CA LEU A 54 13.44 5.21 -0.95
C LEU A 54 14.35 6.33 -1.47
N GLN A 55 13.75 7.42 -1.96
CA GLN A 55 14.49 8.59 -2.44
C GLN A 55 15.24 9.30 -1.32
N GLU A 56 14.57 9.54 -0.18
CA GLU A 56 15.17 10.18 0.99
C GLU A 56 16.40 9.41 1.51
N HIS A 57 16.31 8.08 1.53
CA HIS A 57 17.36 7.22 2.06
C HIS A 57 18.34 6.69 1.01
N ASN A 58 18.26 7.16 -0.24
CA ASN A 58 19.08 6.73 -1.37
C ASN A 58 19.10 5.20 -1.56
N ILE A 59 17.94 4.56 -1.37
CA ILE A 59 17.78 3.12 -1.57
C ILE A 59 17.56 2.86 -3.06
N ALA A 60 18.44 2.05 -3.66
CA ALA A 60 18.32 1.68 -5.07
C ALA A 60 17.04 0.88 -5.32
N LEU A 61 16.42 1.10 -6.48
CA LEU A 61 15.34 0.27 -7.00
C LEU A 61 15.89 -0.72 -8.01
N LEU A 62 15.54 -1.99 -7.84
CA LEU A 62 15.87 -3.09 -8.74
C LEU A 62 14.61 -3.49 -9.52
N PRO A 63 14.72 -4.04 -10.73
CA PRO A 63 13.59 -4.68 -11.39
C PRO A 63 12.99 -5.78 -10.52
N ALA A 64 11.66 -5.83 -10.41
CA ALA A 64 10.98 -6.89 -9.67
C ALA A 64 11.16 -8.24 -10.37
N THR A 65 11.46 -9.29 -9.61
CA THR A 65 11.52 -10.66 -10.15
C THR A 65 10.15 -11.18 -10.56
N LEU A 66 9.11 -10.73 -9.84
CA LEU A 66 7.71 -11.00 -10.13
C LEU A 66 6.92 -9.68 -10.05
N PRO A 67 6.61 -9.02 -11.18
CA PRO A 67 5.78 -7.84 -11.17
C PRO A 67 4.40 -8.10 -10.55
N LEU A 68 3.96 -7.21 -9.66
CA LEU A 68 2.68 -7.36 -8.96
C LEU A 68 1.63 -6.47 -9.60
N LYS A 69 0.51 -7.07 -10.02
CA LYS A 69 -0.70 -6.32 -10.35
C LYS A 69 -1.46 -6.04 -9.06
N VAL A 70 -1.42 -4.78 -8.61
CA VAL A 70 -2.10 -4.35 -7.39
C VAL A 70 -3.44 -3.74 -7.74
N VAL A 71 -4.47 -4.14 -7.01
CA VAL A 71 -5.82 -3.57 -7.06
C VAL A 71 -6.16 -2.97 -5.71
N THR A 72 -6.89 -1.87 -5.71
CA THR A 72 -7.42 -1.26 -4.49
C THR A 72 -8.58 -2.09 -3.94
N VAL A 73 -8.98 -1.81 -2.70
CA VAL A 73 -10.05 -2.55 -1.99
C VAL A 73 -11.40 -2.56 -2.72
N ASP A 74 -11.62 -1.63 -3.63
CA ASP A 74 -12.83 -1.50 -4.45
C ASP A 74 -12.62 -1.98 -5.91
N GLY A 75 -11.54 -2.73 -6.15
CA GLY A 75 -11.27 -3.41 -7.43
C GLY A 75 -10.69 -2.51 -8.52
N ARG A 76 -10.42 -1.22 -8.25
CA ARG A 76 -9.76 -0.34 -9.21
C ARG A 76 -8.26 -0.65 -9.28
N GLU A 77 -7.67 -0.42 -10.44
CA GLU A 77 -6.21 -0.51 -10.59
C GLU A 77 -5.56 0.70 -9.89
N LEU A 78 -4.36 0.50 -9.32
CA LEU A 78 -3.57 1.63 -8.85
C LEU A 78 -3.24 2.57 -10.02
N LEU A 79 -3.25 3.88 -9.77
CA LEU A 79 -2.83 4.89 -10.75
C LEU A 79 -1.39 4.68 -11.23
N GLY A 80 -0.54 4.09 -10.38
CA GLY A 80 0.83 3.71 -10.71
C GLY A 80 0.96 2.42 -11.52
N GLY A 81 -0.13 1.71 -11.78
CA GLY A 81 -0.14 0.45 -12.51
C GLY A 81 0.52 -0.70 -11.73
N GLN A 82 1.23 -1.56 -12.45
CA GLN A 82 1.92 -2.70 -11.86
C GLN A 82 3.15 -2.26 -11.06
N VAL A 83 3.40 -2.91 -9.93
CA VAL A 83 4.66 -2.76 -9.21
C VAL A 83 5.71 -3.61 -9.92
N VAL A 84 6.57 -2.93 -10.68
CA VAL A 84 7.62 -3.54 -11.52
C VAL A 84 9.03 -3.37 -10.93
N GLN A 85 9.13 -2.76 -9.75
CA GLN A 85 10.38 -2.51 -9.05
C GLN A 85 10.30 -3.05 -7.61
N GLN A 86 11.45 -3.41 -7.07
CA GLN A 86 11.62 -3.89 -5.70
C GLN A 86 12.88 -3.28 -5.09
N THR A 87 12.97 -3.27 -3.77
CA THR A 87 14.21 -2.93 -3.07
C THR A 87 15.19 -4.12 -3.11
N PRO A 88 16.49 -3.90 -2.83
CA PRO A 88 17.37 -4.96 -2.33
C PRO A 88 16.78 -5.61 -1.07
N PRO A 89 17.31 -6.78 -0.64
CA PRO A 89 16.96 -7.36 0.66
C PRO A 89 17.15 -6.33 1.79
N MET A 90 16.14 -6.19 2.63
CA MET A 90 16.05 -5.31 3.81
C MET A 90 15.32 -6.04 4.93
#